data_AF-A0A0S7Y6N3-F1
#
_entry.id   AF-A0A0S7Y6N3-F1
#
_cell.length_a   1.000
_cell.length_b   1.000
_cell.length_c   1.000
_cell.angle_alpha   90.00
_cell.angle_beta   90.00
_cell.angle_gamma   90.00
#
_symmetry.space_group_name_H-M   'P 1'
#
loop_
_entity.id
_entity.type
_entity.pdbx_description
1 polymer ?
#
loop_
_entity_poly.entity_id
_entity_poly.type
_entity_poly.pdbx_seq_one_letter_code
_entity_poly.pdbx_strand_id
1 'polypeptide(L)'
;MQLLAHQPAAEGGRRQFEAAGTVQLPSLRGTLDLADGLDIAARNHPAFAVSGDYYDCQVTGTGEVAFTIGDVMGAGLAAATLVTCLRSAFHAGVKRGLDLQSLDWRLNEVMQSISEAGRFATGILGRCDLANGVLVLTCAGHPWPSVFCGGERIPPVDAAWTLPWGLPLRRRTLRPARIRLSGRLSLLAYTDGLSELTNACGEPYSAKRLEEYHAAHLDCTADRLCDAVLDDVLKHAGPARPLADDMTVLAIRGTP
;
A
#
# COMPACT_ATOMS: atom_id res chain seq x y z
N MET A 1 -47.63 22.20 8.77
CA MET A 1 -47.75 20.91 8.07
C MET A 1 -47.38 21.17 6.62
N GLN A 2 -46.35 20.60 6.00
CA GLN A 2 -45.60 19.36 6.23
C GLN A 2 -44.10 19.63 6.00
N LEU A 3 -43.28 19.28 6.98
CA LEU A 3 -41.91 18.83 6.76
C LEU A 3 -41.93 17.31 6.88
N LEU A 4 -40.99 16.63 6.20
CA LEU A 4 -40.70 15.18 6.17
C LEU A 4 -41.26 14.44 4.96
N ALA A 5 -40.40 14.19 3.97
CA ALA A 5 -40.28 12.89 3.29
C ALA A 5 -39.22 12.92 2.16
N HIS A 6 -37.93 13.05 2.47
CA HIS A 6 -36.84 12.74 1.52
C HIS A 6 -35.52 12.33 2.24
N GLN A 7 -35.58 11.39 3.19
CA GLN A 7 -34.36 10.88 3.87
C GLN A 7 -34.11 9.35 3.93
N PRO A 8 -35.04 8.41 3.62
CA PRO A 8 -34.76 6.99 3.86
C PRO A 8 -33.73 6.36 2.89
N ALA A 9 -33.61 6.86 1.66
CA ALA A 9 -32.67 6.31 0.67
C ALA A 9 -31.21 6.69 0.94
N ALA A 10 -30.95 7.92 1.38
CA ALA A 10 -29.62 8.39 1.76
C ALA A 10 -29.10 7.70 3.03
N GLU A 11 -30.00 7.44 3.98
CA GLU A 11 -29.69 6.72 5.21
C GLU A 11 -29.47 5.22 4.97
N GLY A 12 -30.24 4.60 4.08
CA GLY A 12 -30.02 3.23 3.63
C GLY A 12 -28.67 3.04 2.92
N GLY A 13 -28.31 3.96 2.01
CA GLY A 13 -27.00 3.94 1.34
C GLY A 13 -25.83 4.13 2.31
N ARG A 14 -25.97 5.02 3.30
CA ARG A 14 -24.95 5.23 4.33
C ARG A 14 -24.75 4.00 5.22
N ARG A 15 -25.83 3.32 5.64
CA ARG A 15 -25.74 2.07 6.42
C ARG A 15 -25.09 0.94 5.64
N GLN A 16 -25.39 0.81 4.34
CA GLN A 16 -24.73 -0.19 3.48
C GLN A 16 -23.24 0.10 3.31
N PHE A 17 -22.87 1.38 3.21
CA PHE A 17 -21.50 1.84 3.11
C PHE A 17 -20.69 1.58 4.39
N GLU A 18 -21.28 1.87 5.54
CA GLU A 18 -20.71 1.53 6.86
C GLU A 18 -20.56 0.01 7.05
N ALA A 19 -21.58 -0.75 6.65
CA ALA A 19 -21.53 -2.21 6.71
C ALA A 19 -20.41 -2.79 5.83
N ALA A 20 -20.19 -2.27 4.64
CA ALA A 20 -19.07 -2.69 3.78
C ALA A 20 -17.71 -2.47 4.47
N GLY A 21 -17.56 -1.36 5.20
CA GLY A 21 -16.37 -1.06 6.02
C GLY A 21 -16.06 -2.11 7.07
N THR A 22 -17.10 -2.64 7.74
CA THR A 22 -16.95 -3.68 8.77
C THR A 22 -16.40 -5.00 8.21
N VAL A 23 -16.54 -5.24 6.90
CA VAL A 23 -15.99 -6.42 6.23
C VAL A 23 -14.60 -6.12 5.65
N GLN A 24 -14.45 -4.99 4.96
CA GLN A 24 -13.23 -4.66 4.25
C GLN A 24 -12.08 -4.35 5.21
N LEU A 25 -12.25 -3.45 6.18
CA LEU A 25 -11.13 -2.95 6.99
C LEU A 25 -10.47 -4.05 7.83
N PRO A 26 -11.20 -4.99 8.47
CA PRO A 26 -10.57 -6.13 9.14
C PRO A 26 -9.83 -7.04 8.16
N SER A 27 -10.34 -7.23 6.92
CA SER A 27 -9.64 -8.01 5.90
C SER A 27 -8.30 -7.39 5.49
N LEU A 28 -8.13 -6.07 5.63
CA LEU A 28 -6.87 -5.40 5.35
C LEU A 28 -5.80 -5.71 6.41
N ARG A 29 -6.22 -5.96 7.65
CA ARG A 29 -5.38 -6.30 8.80
C ARG A 29 -4.99 -7.78 8.80
N GLY A 30 -4.36 -8.24 7.71
CA GLY A 30 -3.84 -9.60 7.62
C GLY A 30 -2.90 -9.93 8.78
N THR A 31 -2.75 -11.21 9.11
CA THR A 31 -1.75 -11.67 10.08
C THR A 31 -0.36 -11.42 9.52
N LEU A 32 0.37 -10.47 10.08
CA LEU A 32 1.70 -10.04 9.61
C LEU A 32 2.85 -10.85 10.25
N ASP A 33 2.54 -11.90 11.01
CA ASP A 33 3.49 -12.81 11.65
C ASP A 33 3.90 -13.92 10.67
N LEU A 34 4.51 -13.50 9.55
CA LEU A 34 4.57 -14.29 8.33
C LEU A 34 5.82 -15.16 8.26
N ALA A 35 7.01 -14.63 8.55
CA ALA A 35 8.26 -15.38 8.36
C ALA A 35 9.31 -15.07 9.42
N ASP A 36 10.04 -16.12 9.83
CA ASP A 36 11.22 -16.00 10.68
C ASP A 36 12.21 -14.97 10.08
N GLY A 37 12.67 -14.04 10.91
CA GLY A 37 13.65 -13.03 10.51
C GLY A 37 13.07 -11.72 9.99
N LEU A 38 11.75 -11.59 9.82
CA LEU A 38 11.09 -10.33 9.45
C LEU A 38 10.12 -9.83 10.54
N ASP A 39 10.21 -8.53 10.81
CA ASP A 39 9.24 -7.75 11.57
C ASP A 39 8.43 -6.91 10.57
N ILE A 40 7.12 -7.18 10.49
CA ILE A 40 6.22 -6.57 9.50
C ILE A 40 5.05 -5.95 10.23
N ALA A 41 4.77 -4.69 9.92
CA ALA A 41 3.61 -3.97 10.42
C ALA A 41 3.01 -3.10 9.34
N ALA A 42 1.71 -2.84 9.47
CA ALA A 42 1.03 -1.92 8.59
C ALA A 42 -0.11 -1.23 9.33
N ARG A 43 -0.50 -0.08 8.79
CA ARG A 43 -1.66 0.69 9.23
C ARG A 43 -2.38 1.19 7.99
N ASN A 44 -3.70 1.09 8.03
CA ASN A 44 -4.59 1.72 7.06
C ASN A 44 -5.55 2.59 7.86
N HIS A 45 -5.55 3.88 7.55
CA HIS A 45 -6.37 4.90 8.15
C HIS A 45 -7.27 5.49 7.07
N PRO A 46 -8.47 4.94 6.86
CA PRO A 46 -9.35 5.39 5.80
C PRO A 46 -9.89 6.80 6.07
N ALA A 47 -10.17 7.56 5.02
CA ALA A 47 -10.89 8.82 5.07
C ALA A 47 -12.40 8.62 5.27
N PHE A 48 -12.92 7.47 4.84
CA PHE A 48 -14.34 7.12 4.90
C PHE A 48 -14.57 5.75 5.54
N ALA A 49 -15.79 5.19 5.38
CA ALA A 49 -16.12 3.88 5.95
C ALA A 49 -15.37 2.71 5.29
N VAL A 50 -14.91 2.89 4.05
CA VAL A 50 -14.11 1.93 3.28
C VAL A 50 -12.86 2.62 2.77
N SER A 51 -11.86 1.83 2.40
CA SER A 51 -10.58 2.30 1.88
C SER A 51 -10.42 1.93 0.39
N GLY A 52 -9.98 2.89 -0.43
CA GLY A 52 -9.38 2.70 -1.75
C GLY A 52 -7.93 2.22 -1.65
N ASP A 53 -7.24 2.57 -0.57
CA ASP A 53 -5.94 1.99 -0.24
C ASP A 53 -6.02 0.53 0.20
N TYR A 54 -4.94 -0.21 -0.02
CA TYR A 54 -4.76 -1.57 0.48
C TYR A 54 -3.29 -1.94 0.64
N TYR A 55 -3.04 -2.95 1.47
CA TYR A 55 -1.76 -3.63 1.60
C TYR A 55 -1.97 -5.11 1.89
N ASP A 56 -1.06 -5.98 1.49
CA ASP A 56 -1.16 -7.40 1.80
C ASP A 56 0.22 -8.03 1.87
N CYS A 57 0.38 -9.06 2.69
CA CYS A 57 1.62 -9.80 2.88
C CYS A 57 1.30 -11.28 3.05
N GLN A 58 2.09 -12.16 2.44
CA GLN A 58 1.92 -13.60 2.57
C GLN A 58 3.25 -14.33 2.36
N VAL A 59 3.41 -15.48 3.03
CA VAL A 59 4.54 -16.37 2.78
C VAL A 59 4.30 -17.21 1.54
N THR A 60 5.31 -17.26 0.67
CA THR A 60 5.31 -18.10 -0.52
C THR A 60 5.55 -19.57 -0.14
N GLY A 61 5.24 -20.51 -1.05
CA GLY A 61 5.59 -21.93 -0.84
C GLY A 61 7.10 -22.21 -0.67
N THR A 62 7.95 -21.22 -0.97
CA THR A 62 9.41 -21.26 -0.85
C THR A 62 9.94 -20.60 0.43
N GLY A 63 9.07 -20.05 1.29
CA GLY A 63 9.46 -19.38 2.54
C GLY A 63 9.87 -17.91 2.37
N GLU A 64 9.70 -17.32 1.20
CA GLU A 64 9.89 -15.88 0.97
C GLU A 64 8.63 -15.13 1.42
N VAL A 65 8.75 -13.83 1.71
CA VAL A 65 7.59 -12.97 1.95
C VAL A 65 7.27 -12.18 0.70
N ALA A 66 6.09 -12.43 0.11
CA ALA A 66 5.53 -11.58 -0.93
C ALA A 66 4.64 -10.52 -0.30
N PHE A 67 4.72 -9.28 -0.79
CA PHE A 67 3.89 -8.18 -0.28
C PHE A 67 3.41 -7.25 -1.40
N THR A 68 2.36 -6.51 -1.09
CA THR A 68 1.81 -5.45 -1.93
C THR A 68 1.31 -4.28 -1.07
N ILE A 69 1.34 -3.08 -1.63
CA ILE A 69 0.65 -1.89 -1.13
C ILE A 69 0.24 -1.05 -2.33
N GLY A 70 -0.91 -0.43 -2.28
CA GLY A 70 -1.38 0.41 -3.37
C GLY A 70 -2.64 1.18 -3.06
N ASP A 71 -3.05 1.96 -4.04
CA ASP A 71 -4.25 2.77 -4.02
C ASP A 71 -5.05 2.57 -5.32
N VAL A 72 -6.37 2.51 -5.21
CA VAL A 72 -7.29 2.43 -6.33
C VAL A 72 -7.94 3.79 -6.55
N MET A 73 -7.76 4.35 -7.75
CA MET A 73 -8.35 5.62 -8.14
C MET A 73 -9.87 5.65 -7.87
N GLY A 74 -10.29 6.68 -7.15
CA GLY A 74 -11.69 6.94 -6.81
C GLY A 74 -11.94 6.70 -5.33
N ALA A 75 -13.21 6.66 -4.95
CA ALA A 75 -13.58 6.48 -3.55
C ALA A 75 -14.81 5.58 -3.41
N GLY A 76 -15.02 5.15 -2.17
CA GLY A 76 -16.22 4.44 -1.77
C GLY A 76 -16.28 2.99 -2.25
N LEU A 77 -17.51 2.46 -2.37
CA LEU A 77 -17.72 1.01 -2.51
C LEU A 77 -17.11 0.42 -3.78
N ALA A 78 -17.03 1.22 -4.83
CA ALA A 78 -16.50 0.78 -6.12
C ALA A 78 -14.97 0.61 -6.07
N ALA A 79 -14.25 1.55 -5.42
CA ALA A 79 -12.81 1.41 -5.16
C ALA A 79 -12.56 0.24 -4.20
N ALA A 80 -13.35 0.13 -3.13
CA ALA A 80 -13.25 -0.95 -2.14
C ALA A 80 -13.45 -2.36 -2.74
N THR A 81 -14.33 -2.48 -3.75
CA THR A 81 -14.54 -3.73 -4.48
C THR A 81 -13.30 -4.09 -5.31
N LEU A 82 -12.72 -3.12 -6.02
CA LEU A 82 -11.51 -3.31 -6.81
C LEU A 82 -10.31 -3.69 -5.92
N VAL A 83 -10.17 -3.07 -4.75
CA VAL A 83 -9.21 -3.49 -3.70
C VAL A 83 -9.35 -4.98 -3.39
N THR A 84 -10.58 -5.44 -3.15
CA THR A 84 -10.86 -6.84 -2.82
C THR A 84 -10.45 -7.78 -3.97
N CYS A 85 -10.74 -7.38 -5.22
CA CYS A 85 -10.35 -8.13 -6.42
C CYS A 85 -8.82 -8.20 -6.58
N LEU A 86 -8.12 -7.08 -6.42
CA LEU A 86 -6.66 -7.00 -6.50
C LEU A 86 -5.98 -7.87 -5.43
N ARG A 87 -6.43 -7.79 -4.18
CA ARG A 87 -5.92 -8.64 -3.09
C ARG A 87 -6.13 -10.13 -3.36
N SER A 88 -7.33 -10.50 -3.82
CA SER A 88 -7.65 -11.88 -4.18
C SER A 88 -6.75 -12.40 -5.31
N ALA A 89 -6.49 -11.56 -6.32
CA ALA A 89 -5.59 -11.88 -7.42
C ALA A 89 -4.12 -11.99 -6.97
N PHE A 90 -3.69 -11.13 -6.03
CA PHE A 90 -2.38 -11.18 -5.39
C PHE A 90 -2.18 -12.49 -4.62
N HIS A 91 -3.12 -12.87 -3.76
CA HIS A 91 -3.13 -14.16 -3.05
C HIS A 91 -3.07 -15.36 -4.01
N ALA A 92 -3.93 -15.37 -5.02
CA ALA A 92 -3.96 -16.45 -6.01
C ALA A 92 -2.65 -16.54 -6.80
N GLY A 93 -2.05 -15.41 -7.17
CA GLY A 93 -0.80 -15.35 -7.92
C GLY A 93 0.39 -15.87 -7.12
N VAL A 94 0.52 -15.46 -5.86
CA VAL A 94 1.61 -15.93 -4.99
C VAL A 94 1.44 -17.40 -4.64
N LYS A 95 0.21 -17.86 -4.35
CA LYS A 95 -0.05 -19.30 -4.10
C LYS A 95 0.32 -20.17 -5.30
N ARG A 96 0.20 -19.63 -6.52
CA ARG A 96 0.64 -20.30 -7.77
C ARG A 96 2.14 -20.20 -8.03
N GLY A 97 2.89 -19.46 -7.22
CA GLY A 97 4.33 -19.28 -7.38
C GLY A 97 4.71 -18.36 -8.55
N LEU A 98 3.85 -17.40 -8.91
CA LEU A 98 4.19 -16.42 -9.95
C LEU A 98 5.39 -15.58 -9.54
N ASP A 99 6.26 -15.27 -10.50
CA ASP A 99 7.25 -14.22 -10.32
C ASP A 99 6.59 -12.83 -10.32
N LEU A 100 7.32 -11.80 -9.88
CA LEU A 100 6.78 -10.44 -9.74
C LEU A 100 6.34 -9.84 -11.07
N GLN A 101 7.00 -10.17 -12.18
CA GLN A 101 6.61 -9.65 -13.50
C GLN A 101 5.27 -10.24 -13.94
N SER A 102 5.09 -11.54 -13.76
CA SER A 102 3.85 -12.24 -14.07
C SER A 102 2.71 -11.83 -13.13
N LEU A 103 3.03 -11.55 -11.86
CA LEU A 103 2.08 -11.05 -10.88
C LEU A 103 1.63 -9.62 -11.22
N ASP A 104 2.55 -8.72 -11.57
CA ASP A 104 2.26 -7.36 -12.04
C ASP A 104 1.34 -7.39 -13.26
N TRP A 105 1.67 -8.21 -14.26
CA TRP A 105 0.84 -8.40 -15.44
C TRP A 105 -0.56 -8.90 -15.08
N ARG A 106 -0.65 -9.87 -14.16
CA ARG A 106 -1.93 -10.43 -13.71
C ARG A 106 -2.81 -9.39 -13.02
N LEU A 107 -2.24 -8.54 -12.17
CA LEU A 107 -3.00 -7.47 -11.50
C LEU A 107 -3.46 -6.42 -12.50
N ASN A 108 -2.63 -6.10 -13.50
CA ASN A 108 -3.05 -5.24 -14.61
C ASN A 108 -4.20 -5.84 -15.43
N GLU A 109 -4.16 -7.14 -15.76
CA GLU A 109 -5.27 -7.83 -16.45
C GLU A 109 -6.57 -7.78 -15.64
N VAL A 110 -6.49 -8.02 -14.33
CA VAL A 110 -7.64 -7.95 -13.44
C VAL A 110 -8.25 -6.56 -13.47
N MET A 111 -7.42 -5.51 -13.35
CA MET A 111 -7.90 -4.13 -13.47
C MET A 111 -8.55 -3.89 -14.83
N GLN A 112 -7.88 -4.19 -15.94
CA GLN A 112 -8.44 -3.99 -17.28
C GLN A 112 -9.76 -4.75 -17.53
N SER A 113 -9.96 -5.89 -16.85
CA SER A 113 -11.19 -6.69 -16.99
C SER A 113 -12.38 -6.21 -16.15
N ILE A 114 -12.13 -5.54 -15.02
CA ILE A 114 -13.16 -5.16 -14.05
C ILE A 114 -13.40 -3.65 -14.04
N SER A 115 -12.39 -2.86 -14.40
CA SER A 115 -12.44 -1.41 -14.34
C SER A 115 -13.23 -0.83 -15.51
N GLU A 116 -14.17 0.07 -15.24
CA GLU A 116 -14.70 0.98 -16.25
C GLU A 116 -13.57 1.81 -16.87
N ALA A 117 -13.76 2.28 -18.12
CA ALA A 117 -12.77 3.09 -18.80
C ALA A 117 -12.32 4.28 -17.93
N GLY A 118 -11.01 4.36 -17.66
CA GLY A 118 -10.41 5.47 -16.91
C GLY A 118 -10.13 5.21 -15.43
N ARG A 119 -10.50 4.06 -14.87
CA ARG A 119 -10.06 3.68 -13.51
C ARG A 119 -8.75 2.90 -13.57
N PHE A 120 -7.88 3.17 -12.60
CA PHE A 120 -6.61 2.49 -12.46
C PHE A 120 -6.27 2.29 -10.98
N ALA A 121 -5.26 1.46 -10.72
CA ALA A 121 -4.69 1.28 -9.40
C ALA A 121 -3.19 1.47 -9.48
N THR A 122 -2.63 2.17 -8.49
CA THR A 122 -1.19 2.20 -8.28
C THR A 122 -0.80 1.12 -7.29
N GLY A 123 0.46 0.68 -7.32
CA GLY A 123 0.97 -0.17 -6.25
C GLY A 123 2.43 -0.56 -6.37
N ILE A 124 2.96 -1.05 -5.26
CA ILE A 124 4.24 -1.74 -5.16
C ILE A 124 3.96 -3.23 -5.02
N LEU A 125 4.69 -4.06 -5.76
CA LEU A 125 4.81 -5.48 -5.45
C LEU A 125 6.23 -5.77 -5.02
N GLY A 126 6.37 -6.60 -3.99
CA GLY A 126 7.67 -6.99 -3.49
C GLY A 126 7.76 -8.45 -3.11
N ARG A 127 8.98 -8.97 -3.14
CA ARG A 127 9.37 -10.28 -2.59
C ARG A 127 10.65 -10.12 -1.79
N CYS A 128 10.60 -10.51 -0.52
CA CYS A 128 11.76 -10.56 0.36
C CYS A 128 12.16 -12.01 0.57
N ASP A 129 13.36 -12.35 0.11
CA ASP A 129 14.03 -13.62 0.32
C ASP A 129 15.21 -13.39 1.27
N LEU A 130 14.98 -13.57 2.57
CA LEU A 130 16.03 -13.39 3.57
C LEU A 130 17.09 -14.48 3.50
N ALA A 131 16.71 -15.72 3.17
CA ALA A 131 17.63 -16.84 3.09
C ALA A 131 18.71 -16.60 2.01
N ASN A 132 18.30 -16.06 0.86
CA ASN A 132 19.24 -15.66 -0.19
C ASN A 132 19.67 -14.18 -0.08
N GLY A 133 19.13 -13.42 0.87
CA GLY A 133 19.38 -11.99 1.10
C GLY A 133 19.08 -11.12 -0.11
N VAL A 134 17.89 -11.26 -0.70
CA VAL A 134 17.45 -10.50 -1.87
C VAL A 134 16.08 -9.90 -1.62
N LEU A 135 15.94 -8.61 -1.89
CA LEU A 135 14.66 -7.93 -2.03
C LEU A 135 14.41 -7.66 -3.52
N VAL A 136 13.23 -8.03 -4.02
CA VAL A 136 12.80 -7.75 -5.38
C VAL A 136 11.57 -6.84 -5.36
N LEU A 137 11.55 -5.78 -6.15
CA LEU A 137 10.45 -4.80 -6.21
C LEU A 137 10.00 -4.50 -7.65
N THR A 138 8.70 -4.23 -7.82
CA THR A 138 8.11 -3.59 -9.00
C THR A 138 7.19 -2.47 -8.55
N CYS A 139 7.01 -1.44 -9.38
CA CYS A 139 6.19 -0.27 -9.06
C CYS A 139 5.26 0.10 -10.21
N ALA A 140 3.95 -0.05 -10.01
CA ALA A 140 2.92 0.37 -10.94
C ALA A 140 2.47 1.80 -10.63
N GLY A 141 3.26 2.79 -11.07
CA GLY A 141 2.94 4.21 -10.91
C GLY A 141 2.77 4.72 -9.48
N HIS A 142 3.22 3.96 -8.47
CA HIS A 142 3.09 4.28 -7.05
C HIS A 142 4.28 5.12 -6.54
N PRO A 143 4.14 5.82 -5.40
CA PRO A 143 5.30 6.30 -4.65
C PRO A 143 6.31 5.17 -4.38
N TRP A 144 7.59 5.45 -4.64
CA TRP A 144 8.64 4.47 -4.37
C TRP A 144 8.88 4.33 -2.86
N PRO A 145 9.01 3.10 -2.32
CA PRO A 145 9.26 2.91 -0.91
C PRO A 145 10.61 3.49 -0.49
N SER A 146 10.69 4.00 0.73
CA SER A 146 11.96 4.34 1.35
C SER A 146 12.64 3.05 1.81
N VAL A 147 13.83 2.74 1.29
CA VAL A 147 14.53 1.48 1.56
C VAL A 147 15.93 1.75 2.11
N PHE A 148 16.25 1.10 3.22
CA PHE A 148 17.57 1.08 3.84
C PHE A 148 18.06 -0.35 4.02
N CYS A 149 19.37 -0.55 3.84
CA CYS A 149 20.04 -1.82 4.09
C CYS A 149 21.34 -1.56 4.83
N GLY A 150 21.49 -2.11 6.05
CA GLY A 150 22.68 -1.87 6.86
C GLY A 150 22.89 -0.38 7.21
N GLY A 151 21.82 0.41 7.29
CA GLY A 151 21.88 1.85 7.55
C GLY A 151 22.08 2.72 6.31
N GLU A 152 22.35 2.12 5.14
CA GLU A 152 22.54 2.86 3.89
C GLU A 152 21.25 2.94 3.08
N ARG A 153 20.96 4.12 2.53
CA ARG A 153 19.80 4.35 1.65
C ARG A 153 20.00 3.65 0.32
N ILE A 154 19.00 2.88 -0.11
CA ILE A 154 18.94 2.28 -1.43
C ILE A 154 18.13 3.20 -2.37
N PRO A 155 18.74 3.72 -3.46
CA PRO A 155 18.03 4.60 -4.37
C PRO A 155 16.98 3.83 -5.20
N PRO A 156 15.99 4.52 -5.74
CA PRO A 156 15.02 3.90 -6.63
C PRO A 156 15.62 3.36 -7.93
N VAL A 157 14.92 2.41 -8.56
CA VAL A 157 15.37 1.76 -9.81
C VAL A 157 14.34 1.97 -10.91
N ASP A 158 14.59 2.93 -11.81
CA ASP A 158 13.66 3.39 -12.86
C ASP A 158 13.08 2.27 -13.74
N ALA A 159 13.83 1.19 -13.95
CA ALA A 159 13.41 0.06 -14.77
C ALA A 159 12.31 -0.81 -14.12
N ALA A 160 12.11 -0.66 -12.82
CA ALA A 160 11.06 -1.35 -12.06
C ALA A 160 9.70 -0.65 -12.14
N TRP A 161 9.63 0.56 -12.72
CA TRP A 161 8.38 1.26 -12.92
C TRP A 161 7.64 0.84 -14.18
N THR A 162 6.33 0.61 -13.99
CA THR A 162 5.29 0.44 -14.99
C THR A 162 4.24 1.55 -14.84
N LEU A 163 3.30 1.61 -15.78
CA LEU A 163 2.10 2.43 -15.62
C LEU A 163 1.20 1.83 -14.53
N PRO A 164 0.35 2.65 -13.89
CA PRO A 164 -0.73 2.14 -13.05
C PRO A 164 -1.52 1.02 -13.73
N TRP A 165 -1.91 0.01 -12.95
CA TRP A 165 -2.70 -1.11 -13.42
C TRP A 165 -4.07 -0.66 -13.91
N GLY A 166 -4.52 -1.20 -15.05
CA GLY A 166 -5.76 -0.79 -15.72
C GLY A 166 -5.52 0.15 -16.90
N LEU A 167 -4.37 0.85 -16.94
CA LEU A 167 -3.99 1.64 -18.11
C LEU A 167 -3.46 0.73 -19.23
N PRO A 168 -3.61 1.13 -20.52
CA PRO A 168 -3.10 0.35 -21.62
C PRO A 168 -1.58 0.26 -21.55
N LEU A 169 -1.07 -0.95 -21.35
CA LEU A 169 0.36 -1.22 -21.36
C LEU A 169 0.89 -0.99 -22.77
N ARG A 170 1.66 0.09 -22.97
CA ARG A 170 2.69 0.06 -24.00
C ARG A 170 3.73 -0.95 -23.50
N ARG A 171 4.13 -1.90 -24.34
CA ARG A 171 5.12 -2.95 -24.02
C ARG A 171 6.46 -2.32 -23.60
N ARG A 172 6.56 -1.86 -22.35
CA ARG A 172 7.83 -1.60 -21.68
C ARG A 172 8.19 -2.89 -20.98
N THR A 173 9.38 -3.40 -21.23
CA THR A 173 9.89 -4.59 -20.56
C THR A 173 10.10 -4.23 -19.09
N LEU A 174 9.14 -4.54 -18.22
CA LEU A 174 9.28 -4.43 -16.78
C LEU A 174 10.52 -5.21 -16.34
N ARG A 175 11.46 -4.55 -15.67
CA ARG A 175 12.60 -5.21 -15.04
C ARG A 175 12.54 -4.97 -13.53
N PRO A 176 12.11 -5.97 -12.75
CA PRO A 176 12.06 -5.83 -11.30
C PRO A 176 13.41 -5.38 -10.73
N ALA A 177 13.37 -4.44 -9.79
CA ALA A 177 14.55 -4.03 -9.04
C ALA A 177 15.00 -5.20 -8.17
N ARG A 178 16.24 -5.65 -8.31
CA ARG A 178 16.82 -6.69 -7.44
C ARG A 178 17.87 -6.03 -6.56
N ILE A 179 17.61 -6.01 -5.26
CA ILE A 179 18.42 -5.37 -4.23
C ILE A 179 19.06 -6.46 -3.40
N ARG A 180 20.40 -6.47 -3.32
CA ARG A 180 21.14 -7.38 -2.44
C ARG A 180 21.07 -6.83 -1.02
N LEU A 181 20.63 -7.65 -0.08
CA LEU A 181 20.62 -7.32 1.34
C LEU A 181 22.01 -7.62 1.91
N SER A 182 22.83 -6.58 2.05
CA SER A 182 24.16 -6.61 2.68
C SER A 182 24.12 -6.44 4.20
N GLY A 183 22.94 -6.17 4.77
CA GLY A 183 22.72 -5.94 6.19
C GLY A 183 21.24 -5.95 6.52
N ARG A 184 20.89 -5.37 7.69
CA ARG A 184 19.51 -5.31 8.17
C ARG A 184 18.65 -4.47 7.21
N LEU A 185 17.60 -5.08 6.67
CA LEU A 185 16.60 -4.42 5.83
C LEU A 185 15.71 -3.52 6.70
N SER A 186 15.40 -2.32 6.21
CA SER A 186 14.28 -1.49 6.66
C SER A 186 13.60 -0.89 5.44
N LEU A 187 12.35 -1.25 5.19
CA LEU A 187 11.54 -0.77 4.08
C LEU A 187 10.29 -0.10 4.65
N LEU A 188 10.00 1.11 4.17
CA LEU A 188 8.79 1.86 4.45
C LEU A 188 8.11 2.18 3.12
N ALA A 189 6.99 1.51 2.86
CA ALA A 189 6.11 1.81 1.74
C ALA A 189 4.87 2.54 2.24
N TYR A 190 4.33 3.44 1.42
CA TYR A 190 3.24 4.32 1.82
C TYR A 190 2.43 4.75 0.60
N THR A 191 1.16 5.08 0.82
CA THR A 191 0.29 5.71 -0.18
C THR A 191 0.46 7.22 -0.19
N ASP A 192 0.09 7.86 -1.28
CA ASP A 192 0.24 9.30 -1.50
C ASP A 192 -0.53 10.13 -0.49
N GLY A 193 -1.66 9.64 0.04
CA GLY A 193 -2.40 10.28 1.14
C GLY A 193 -1.55 10.64 2.37
N LEU A 194 -0.41 9.96 2.62
CA LEU A 194 0.56 10.41 3.64
C LEU A 194 1.42 11.57 3.14
N SER A 195 1.97 11.45 1.93
CA SER A 195 2.95 12.40 1.38
C SER A 195 2.32 13.69 0.88
N GLU A 196 1.06 13.66 0.48
CA GLU A 196 0.28 14.79 -0.04
C GLU A 196 -0.56 15.47 1.02
N LEU A 197 -0.63 14.92 2.25
CA LEU A 197 -1.35 15.53 3.36
C LEU A 197 -0.78 16.93 3.64
N THR A 198 -1.66 17.93 3.58
CA THR A 198 -1.26 19.33 3.71
C THR A 198 -1.47 19.87 5.12
N ASN A 199 -0.58 20.77 5.54
CA ASN A 199 -0.76 21.55 6.77
C ASN A 199 -1.73 22.73 6.59
N ALA A 200 -1.88 23.56 7.62
CA ALA A 200 -2.73 24.75 7.58
C ALA A 200 -2.34 25.77 6.50
N CYS A 201 -1.06 25.79 6.09
CA CYS A 201 -0.52 26.66 5.05
C CYS A 201 -0.67 26.06 3.63
N GLY A 202 -1.20 24.83 3.50
CA GLY A 202 -1.32 24.14 2.22
C GLY A 202 -0.03 23.43 1.78
N GLU A 203 0.96 23.27 2.66
CA GLU A 203 2.23 22.62 2.34
C GLU A 203 2.12 21.11 2.57
N PRO A 204 2.46 20.27 1.56
CA PRO A 204 2.40 18.81 1.69
C PRO A 204 3.49 18.30 2.65
N TYR A 205 3.24 17.16 3.29
CA TYR A 205 4.24 16.50 4.14
C TYR A 205 5.50 16.10 3.34
N SER A 206 5.32 15.64 2.10
CA SER A 206 6.31 15.20 1.11
C SER A 206 6.96 13.84 1.34
N ALA A 207 7.27 13.16 0.23
CA ALA A 207 8.05 11.92 0.21
C ALA A 207 9.45 12.06 0.82
N LYS A 208 10.08 13.24 0.64
CA LYS A 208 11.40 13.53 1.18
C LYS A 208 11.41 13.50 2.71
N ARG A 209 10.41 14.14 3.33
CA ARG A 209 10.27 14.14 4.79
C ARG A 209 9.96 12.76 5.35
N LEU A 210 9.14 11.96 4.66
CA LEU A 210 8.89 10.56 5.03
C LEU A 210 10.19 9.74 5.05
N GLU A 211 11.05 9.93 4.04
CA GLU A 211 12.35 9.27 4.00
C GLU A 211 13.30 9.73 5.11
N GLU A 212 13.39 11.04 5.36
CA GLU A 212 14.18 11.60 6.47
C GLU A 212 13.70 11.06 7.83
N TYR A 213 12.38 10.96 8.01
CA TYR A 213 11.77 10.40 9.21
C TYR A 213 12.07 8.91 9.34
N HIS A 214 11.97 8.14 8.25
CA HIS A 214 12.34 6.72 8.23
C HIS A 214 13.81 6.52 8.60
N ALA A 215 14.72 7.32 8.03
CA ALA A 215 16.15 7.27 8.30
C ALA A 215 16.49 7.51 9.78
N ALA A 216 15.72 8.37 10.47
CA ALA A 216 15.89 8.65 11.89
C ALA A 216 15.36 7.52 12.81
N HIS A 217 14.63 6.54 12.27
CA HIS A 217 13.95 5.49 13.04
C HIS A 217 14.37 4.07 12.59
N LEU A 218 15.60 3.89 12.12
CA LEU A 218 16.16 2.61 11.65
C LEU A 218 16.41 1.56 12.74
N ASP A 219 16.17 1.89 14.02
CA ASP A 219 16.33 0.96 15.15
C ASP A 219 15.01 0.53 15.82
N CYS A 220 13.86 1.12 15.48
CA CYS A 220 12.58 0.71 16.07
C CYS A 220 12.00 -0.56 15.42
N THR A 221 10.94 -1.13 16.01
CA THR A 221 10.15 -2.20 15.40
C THR A 221 9.33 -1.66 14.22
N ALA A 222 8.87 -2.51 13.31
CA ALA A 222 7.97 -2.13 12.23
C ALA A 222 6.69 -1.49 12.78
N ASP A 223 6.14 -2.05 13.87
CA ASP A 223 4.92 -1.55 14.50
C ASP A 223 5.05 -0.10 14.99
N ARG A 224 6.06 0.16 15.83
CA ARG A 224 6.44 1.52 16.25
C ARG A 224 6.76 2.46 15.09
N LEU A 225 7.37 1.98 14.00
CA LEU A 225 7.65 2.82 12.84
C LEU A 225 6.35 3.30 12.18
N CYS A 226 5.38 2.39 11.97
CA CYS A 226 4.09 2.75 11.39
C CYS A 226 3.36 3.78 12.26
N ASP A 227 3.30 3.58 13.58
CA ASP A 227 2.63 4.52 14.49
C ASP A 227 3.35 5.87 14.53
N ALA A 228 4.69 5.87 14.60
CA ALA A 228 5.47 7.10 14.64
C ALA A 228 5.33 7.93 13.35
N VAL A 229 5.31 7.28 12.18
CA VAL A 229 5.11 7.94 10.89
C VAL A 229 3.71 8.57 10.82
N LEU A 230 2.67 7.83 11.17
CA LEU A 230 1.30 8.36 11.17
C LEU A 230 1.16 9.53 12.15
N ASP A 231 1.72 9.40 13.35
CA ASP A 231 1.71 10.48 14.34
C ASP A 231 2.41 11.74 13.84
N ASP A 232 3.57 11.63 13.16
CA ASP A 232 4.27 12.79 12.63
C ASP A 232 3.51 13.47 11.48
N VAL A 233 2.91 12.67 10.59
CA VAL A 233 2.07 13.15 9.48
C VAL A 233 0.84 13.88 10.01
N LEU A 234 0.15 13.31 11.01
CA LEU A 234 -1.02 13.94 11.64
C LEU A 234 -0.64 15.21 12.42
N LYS A 235 0.52 15.23 13.09
CA LYS A 235 1.04 16.44 13.76
C LYS A 235 1.33 17.55 12.76
N HIS A 236 1.87 17.22 11.58
CA HIS A 236 2.09 18.19 10.50
C HIS A 236 0.79 18.80 9.98
N ALA A 237 -0.24 17.97 9.78
CA ALA A 237 -1.55 18.45 9.32
C ALA A 237 -2.22 19.42 10.31
N GLY A 238 -1.96 19.24 11.61
CA GLY A 238 -2.53 20.04 12.68
C GLY A 238 -3.95 19.59 13.08
N PRO A 239 -4.60 20.29 14.01
CA PRO A 239 -5.87 19.84 14.58
C PRO A 239 -7.05 19.85 13.59
N ALA A 240 -7.83 18.77 13.64
CA ALA A 240 -9.24 18.68 13.24
C ALA A 240 -9.61 19.09 11.81
N ARG A 241 -8.93 18.52 10.81
CA ARG A 241 -9.48 18.42 9.44
C ARG A 241 -9.90 16.97 9.16
N PRO A 242 -11.07 16.74 8.55
CA PRO A 242 -11.38 15.44 7.97
C PRO A 242 -10.26 15.06 6.99
N LEU A 243 -9.82 13.81 7.02
CA LEU A 243 -8.91 13.30 6.02
C LEU A 243 -9.55 13.44 4.64
N ALA A 244 -8.80 14.00 3.70
CA ALA A 244 -9.24 14.12 2.32
C ALA A 244 -9.04 12.81 1.54
N ASP A 245 -8.10 11.99 2.01
CA ASP A 245 -7.68 10.76 1.35
C ASP A 245 -7.31 9.67 2.36
N ASP A 246 -7.30 8.42 1.91
CA ASP A 246 -6.87 7.29 2.71
C ASP A 246 -5.36 7.36 2.98
N MET A 247 -4.94 6.89 4.16
CA MET A 247 -3.52 6.82 4.50
C MET A 247 -3.14 5.40 4.82
N THR A 248 -2.19 4.85 4.07
CA THR A 248 -1.67 3.50 4.31
C THR A 248 -0.17 3.48 4.37
N VAL A 249 0.35 2.79 5.37
CA VAL A 249 1.79 2.59 5.58
C VAL A 249 2.06 1.11 5.84
N LEU A 250 3.12 0.60 5.23
CA LEU A 250 3.64 -0.76 5.38
C LEU A 250 5.14 -0.69 5.70
N ALA A 251 5.53 -1.23 6.85
CA ALA A 251 6.90 -1.37 7.27
C ALA A 251 7.33 -2.85 7.24
N ILE A 252 8.48 -3.14 6.64
CA ILE A 252 9.11 -4.47 6.59
C ILE A 252 10.56 -4.33 7.03
N ARG A 253 10.96 -5.08 8.06
CA ARG A 253 12.29 -4.96 8.66
C ARG A 253 12.90 -6.32 8.90
N GLY A 254 14.21 -6.44 8.72
CA GLY A 254 14.94 -7.59 9.26
C GLY A 254 14.93 -7.55 10.78
N THR A 255 14.69 -8.68 11.45
CA THR A 255 14.93 -8.78 12.89
C THR A 255 16.43 -8.70 13.17
N PRO A 256 16.84 -8.25 14.38
CA PRO A 256 18.22 -8.34 14.83
C PRO A 256 18.77 -9.77 14.84
#